data_AF-A0A417CDF1-F1
#
_entry.id   AF-A0A417CDF1-F1
#
_cell.length_a   1.000
_cell.length_b   1.000
_cell.length_c   1.000
_cell.angle_alpha   90.00
_cell.angle_beta   90.00
_cell.angle_gamma   90.00
#
_symmetry.space_group_name_H-M   'P 1'
#
loop_
_entity.id
_entity.type
_entity.pdbx_description
1 polymer ?
#
loop_
_entity_poly.entity_id
_entity_poly.type
_entity_poly.pdbx_seq_one_letter_code
_entity_poly.pdbx_strand_id
1 'polypeptide(L)'
;MDDYGTGYNSGKVLLNLKSHYLKIDKEIVRQIYLDESKQKMVQSIVTYGHQQNIQIIAEGVETLEEMKTLVELDVDLLQGYLLGKPQKSPARISDDVLSQLLSLKSDKK
;
A
#
# COMPACT_ATOMS: atom_id res chain seq x y z
N MET A 1 10.29 20.45 1.44
CA MET A 1 11.76 20.49 1.44
C MET A 1 12.14 21.39 2.58
N ASP A 2 12.36 20.79 3.75
CA ASP A 2 13.38 21.17 4.73
C ASP A 2 13.30 20.14 5.85
N ASP A 3 14.48 19.62 6.21
CA ASP A 3 14.78 18.77 7.37
C ASP A 3 14.12 17.39 7.47
N TYR A 4 14.62 16.45 6.66
CA TYR A 4 14.77 15.06 7.09
C TYR A 4 16.27 14.69 7.02
N GLY A 5 16.93 14.96 8.14
CA GLY A 5 18.35 14.70 8.36
C GLY A 5 18.71 13.21 8.37
N THR A 6 19.84 12.96 7.73
CA THR A 6 20.89 12.00 8.12
C THR A 6 20.52 10.53 8.20
N GLY A 7 20.75 9.83 7.08
CA GLY A 7 21.08 8.40 7.08
C GLY A 7 19.96 7.52 6.55
N TYR A 8 20.23 6.88 5.41
CA TYR A 8 19.39 5.97 4.63
C TYR A 8 18.41 6.60 3.63
N ASN A 9 18.86 6.67 2.38
CA ASN A 9 18.02 6.69 1.17
C ASN A 9 17.26 5.35 1.02
N SER A 10 16.43 4.94 1.99
CA SER A 10 15.73 3.64 1.97
C SER A 10 14.22 3.83 1.89
N GLY A 11 13.64 3.63 0.70
CA GLY A 11 12.19 3.64 0.46
C GLY A 11 11.62 5.04 0.24
N LYS A 12 11.64 5.53 -1.01
CA LYS A 12 11.09 6.85 -1.35
C LYS A 12 9.56 6.86 -1.19
N VAL A 13 9.06 7.32 -0.04
CA VAL A 13 7.67 7.77 0.07
C VAL A 13 7.53 9.02 -0.80
N LEU A 14 6.78 8.92 -1.89
CA LEU A 14 6.53 10.05 -2.78
C LEU A 14 5.42 10.92 -2.19
N LEU A 15 5.81 11.87 -1.34
CA LEU A 15 4.94 12.94 -0.84
C LEU A 15 4.72 13.96 -1.96
N ASN A 16 3.69 13.77 -2.77
CA ASN A 16 3.26 14.78 -3.74
C ASN A 16 2.11 15.60 -3.12
N LEU A 17 2.44 16.64 -2.35
CA LEU A 17 1.52 17.42 -1.50
C LEU A 17 0.41 18.21 -2.25
N LYS A 18 0.31 18.06 -3.58
CA LYS A 18 -0.82 18.56 -4.41
C LYS A 18 -1.71 17.44 -4.98
N SER A 19 -1.39 16.18 -4.67
CA SER A 19 -2.05 14.98 -5.20
C SER A 19 -3.03 14.45 -4.17
N HIS A 20 -4.22 14.05 -4.60
CA HIS A 20 -5.20 13.29 -3.80
C HIS A 20 -4.67 11.93 -3.32
N TYR A 21 -3.45 11.55 -3.74
CA TYR A 21 -2.83 10.26 -3.51
C TYR A 21 -1.39 10.37 -3.02
N LEU A 22 -1.02 9.50 -2.09
CA LEU A 22 0.35 9.22 -1.66
C LEU A 22 0.66 7.75 -1.96
N LYS A 23 1.83 7.50 -2.57
CA LYS A 23 2.24 6.16 -2.98
C LYS A 23 3.35 5.62 -2.07
N ILE A 24 3.16 4.40 -1.57
CA ILE A 24 4.14 3.63 -0.81
C ILE A 24 4.85 2.70 -1.79
N ASP A 25 6.17 2.84 -1.89
CA ASP A 25 7.01 2.08 -2.82
C ASP A 25 7.10 0.59 -2.44
N LYS A 26 7.31 -0.25 -3.45
CA LYS A 26 7.40 -1.72 -3.33
C LYS A 26 8.41 -2.21 -2.30
N GLU A 27 9.49 -1.48 -2.02
CA GLU A 27 10.49 -1.91 -1.03
C GLU A 27 9.91 -1.91 0.39
N ILE A 28 8.93 -1.04 0.67
CA ILE A 28 8.18 -1.00 1.92
C ILE A 28 7.10 -2.09 1.94
N VAL A 29 6.46 -2.38 0.80
CA VAL A 29 5.43 -3.42 0.69
C VAL A 29 6.00 -4.83 0.81
N ARG A 30 7.19 -5.06 0.24
CA ARG A 30 7.80 -6.38 0.15
C ARG A 30 7.97 -7.02 1.53
N GLN A 31 7.36 -8.20 1.70
CA GLN A 31 7.40 -8.97 2.94
C GLN A 31 6.92 -8.20 4.18
N ILE A 32 6.04 -7.19 4.02
CA ILE A 32 5.52 -6.39 5.14
C ILE A 32 4.85 -7.25 6.23
N TYR A 33 4.26 -8.39 5.84
CA TYR A 33 3.63 -9.35 6.77
C TYR A 33 4.61 -10.00 7.77
N LEU A 34 5.93 -9.87 7.55
CA LEU A 34 6.99 -10.38 8.43
C LEU A 34 7.73 -9.29 9.22
N ASP A 35 7.43 -8.01 8.96
CA ASP A 35 8.21 -6.89 9.47
C ASP A 35 7.30 -5.87 10.18
N GLU A 36 7.23 -5.97 11.51
CA GLU A 36 6.46 -5.05 12.35
C GLU A 36 6.90 -3.59 12.20
N SER A 37 8.17 -3.33 11.87
CA SER A 37 8.66 -1.96 11.70
C SER A 37 8.09 -1.35 10.43
N LYS A 38 8.05 -2.11 9.34
CA LYS A 38 7.35 -1.70 8.10
C LYS A 38 5.86 -1.51 8.35
N GLN A 39 5.20 -2.40 9.09
CA GLN A 39 3.78 -2.26 9.43
C GLN A 39 3.50 -0.97 10.21
N LYS A 40 4.28 -0.65 11.24
CA LYS A 40 4.16 0.59 12.02
C LYS A 40 4.41 1.84 11.19
N MET A 41 5.39 1.78 10.28
CA MET A 41 5.67 2.86 9.33
C MET A 41 4.48 3.09 8.39
N VAL A 42 3.96 2.04 7.76
CA VAL A 42 2.79 2.13 6.87
C VAL A 42 1.56 2.64 7.63
N GLN A 43 1.29 2.15 8.83
CA GLN A 43 0.18 2.63 9.65
C GLN A 43 0.28 4.14 9.96
N SER A 44 1.50 4.62 10.23
CA SER A 44 1.74 6.05 10.48
C SER A 44 1.48 6.89 9.22
N ILE A 45 1.89 6.38 8.05
CA ILE A 45 1.64 7.02 6.75
C ILE A 45 0.14 7.05 6.44
N VAL A 46 -0.57 5.95 6.65
CA VAL A 46 -2.03 5.85 6.48
C VAL A 46 -2.76 6.85 7.37
N THR A 47 -2.45 6.84 8.66
CA THR A 47 -3.05 7.76 9.63
C THR A 47 -2.85 9.22 9.22
N TYR A 48 -1.63 9.60 8.83
CA TYR A 48 -1.33 10.95 8.37
C TYR A 48 -2.08 11.29 7.08
N GLY A 49 -2.07 10.39 6.08
CA GLY A 49 -2.76 10.60 4.81
C GLY A 49 -4.25 10.84 5.01
N HIS A 50 -4.90 9.99 5.79
CA HIS A 50 -6.33 10.13 6.09
C HIS A 50 -6.66 11.45 6.79
N GLN A 51 -5.85 11.91 7.74
CA GLN A 51 -6.01 13.22 8.39
C GLN A 51 -5.89 14.39 7.41
N GLN A 52 -5.14 14.23 6.32
CA GLN A 52 -4.96 15.23 5.27
C GLN A 52 -5.92 15.03 4.08
N ASN A 53 -6.87 14.09 4.17
CA ASN A 53 -7.74 13.69 3.05
C ASN A 53 -6.97 13.22 1.80
N ILE A 54 -5.86 12.50 2.02
CA ILE A 54 -5.02 11.88 1.00
C ILE A 54 -5.26 10.36 1.04
N GLN A 55 -5.53 9.76 -0.12
CA GLN A 55 -5.64 8.31 -0.25
C GLN A 55 -4.26 7.66 -0.41
N ILE A 56 -4.06 6.50 0.20
CA ILE A 56 -2.81 5.75 0.15
C ILE A 56 -2.87 4.65 -0.92
N ILE A 57 -1.84 4.61 -1.76
CA ILE A 57 -1.63 3.54 -2.74
C ILE A 57 -0.38 2.73 -2.34
N ALA A 58 -0.52 1.44 -2.08
CA ALA A 58 0.63 0.55 -1.95
C ALA A 58 0.99 -0.09 -3.30
N GLU A 59 2.24 0.08 -3.72
CA GLU A 59 2.75 -0.44 -4.99
C GLU A 59 3.56 -1.72 -4.81
N GLY A 60 3.53 -2.59 -5.82
CA GLY A 60 4.34 -3.82 -5.84
C GLY A 60 3.79 -4.95 -5.00
N VAL A 61 2.46 -5.03 -4.81
CA VAL A 61 1.80 -6.16 -4.13
C VAL A 61 1.93 -7.43 -4.98
N GLU A 62 2.67 -8.42 -4.49
CA GLU A 62 2.95 -9.66 -5.21
C GLU A 62 2.33 -10.90 -4.53
N THR A 63 2.08 -10.84 -3.22
CA THR A 63 1.52 -11.99 -2.46
C THR A 63 0.22 -11.67 -1.71
N LEU A 64 -0.56 -12.72 -1.40
CA LEU A 64 -1.80 -12.60 -0.63
C LEU A 64 -1.53 -12.10 0.79
N GLU A 65 -0.41 -12.46 1.39
CA GLU A 65 -0.01 -12.03 2.73
C GLU A 65 0.28 -10.52 2.74
N GLU A 66 1.00 -10.01 1.74
CA GLU A 66 1.21 -8.57 1.57
C GLU A 66 -0.12 -7.83 1.41
N MET A 67 -1.01 -8.33 0.54
CA MET A 67 -2.35 -7.75 0.36
C MET A 67 -3.14 -7.72 1.66
N LYS A 68 -3.19 -8.84 2.40
CA LYS A 68 -3.92 -8.96 3.67
C LYS A 68 -3.43 -7.95 4.69
N THR A 69 -2.12 -7.91 4.94
CA THR A 69 -1.53 -6.97 5.88
C THR A 69 -1.79 -5.51 5.47
N LEU A 70 -1.68 -5.15 4.19
CA LEU A 70 -1.96 -3.78 3.75
C LEU A 70 -3.44 -3.40 3.93
N VAL A 71 -4.37 -4.33 3.68
CA VAL A 71 -5.80 -4.12 3.92
C VAL A 71 -6.08 -3.96 5.42
N GLU A 72 -5.45 -4.78 6.27
CA GLU A 72 -5.56 -4.67 7.73
C GLU A 72 -5.08 -3.31 8.23
N LEU A 73 -3.98 -2.78 7.67
CA LEU A 73 -3.41 -1.46 7.96
C LEU A 73 -4.18 -0.27 7.32
N ASP A 74 -5.38 -0.51 6.77
CA ASP A 74 -6.25 0.51 6.14
C ASP A 74 -5.64 1.23 4.94
N VAL A 75 -4.78 0.57 4.18
CA VAL A 75 -4.35 1.08 2.87
C VAL A 75 -5.53 1.11 1.89
N ASP A 76 -5.76 2.27 1.26
CA ASP A 76 -6.95 2.51 0.43
C ASP A 76 -6.93 1.76 -0.91
N LEU A 77 -5.77 1.77 -1.58
CA LEU A 77 -5.59 1.27 -2.94
C LEU A 77 -4.34 0.39 -3.05
N LEU A 78 -4.44 -0.66 -3.86
CA LEU A 78 -3.36 -1.62 -4.05
C LEU A 78 -3.03 -1.72 -5.54
N GLN A 79 -1.73 -1.79 -5.86
CA GLN A 79 -1.23 -2.02 -7.20
C GLN A 79 -0.11 -3.07 -7.17
N GLY A 80 -0.20 -4.10 -8.00
CA GLY A 80 0.86 -5.10 -8.08
C GLY A 80 0.49 -6.33 -8.91
N TYR A 81 1.46 -7.20 -9.13
CA TYR A 81 1.32 -8.37 -10.01
C TYR A 81 0.30 -9.39 -9.51
N LEU A 82 0.00 -9.41 -8.20
CA LEU A 82 -1.09 -10.20 -7.65
C LEU A 82 -2.45 -9.79 -8.27
N LEU A 83 -2.64 -8.51 -8.52
CA LEU A 83 -3.89 -7.93 -9.05
C LEU A 83 -3.90 -7.91 -10.57
N GLY A 84 -2.73 -7.70 -11.19
CA GLY A 84 -2.57 -7.74 -12.63
C GLY A 84 -1.22 -7.16 -13.06
N LYS A 85 -0.64 -7.73 -14.12
CA LYS A 85 0.59 -7.19 -14.72
C LYS A 85 0.27 -5.95 -15.58
N PRO A 86 1.25 -5.03 -15.76
CA PRO A 86 1.15 -3.91 -16.69
C PRO A 86 0.80 -4.38 -18.10
N GLN A 87 -0.13 -3.67 -18.72
CA GLN A 87 -0.71 -4.02 -20.01
C GLN A 87 -1.43 -2.80 -20.59
N LYS A 88 -1.72 -2.82 -21.89
CA LYS A 88 -2.34 -1.68 -22.60
C LYS A 88 -3.73 -1.31 -22.06
N SER A 89 -4.47 -2.29 -21.54
CA SER A 89 -5.82 -2.09 -20.99
C SER A 89 -5.94 -2.88 -19.69
N PRO A 90 -6.48 -2.30 -18.59
CA PRO A 90 -6.57 -3.00 -17.31
C PRO A 90 -7.24 -4.38 -17.47
N ALA A 91 -6.56 -5.45 -17.05
CA ALA A 91 -7.20 -6.76 -16.99
C ALA A 91 -8.15 -6.83 -15.80
N ARG A 92 -9.09 -7.76 -15.92
CA ARG A 92 -9.85 -8.26 -14.80
C ARG A 92 -8.91 -8.94 -13.79
N ILE A 93 -9.10 -8.63 -12.51
CA ILE A 93 -8.45 -9.33 -11.39
C ILE A 93 -9.01 -10.77 -11.35
N SER A 94 -8.18 -11.77 -11.00
CA SER A 94 -8.69 -13.14 -10.88
C SER A 94 -9.80 -13.25 -9.83
N ASP A 95 -10.77 -14.12 -10.07
CA ASP A 95 -11.93 -14.27 -9.18
C ASP A 95 -11.51 -14.75 -7.78
N ASP A 96 -10.43 -15.53 -7.69
CA ASP A 96 -9.85 -15.97 -6.42
C ASP A 96 -9.32 -14.79 -5.58
N VAL A 97 -8.55 -13.89 -6.20
CA VAL A 97 -7.99 -12.72 -5.51
C VAL A 97 -9.09 -11.74 -5.14
N LEU A 98 -10.08 -11.54 -6.01
CA LEU A 98 -11.24 -10.70 -5.72
C LEU A 98 -12.05 -11.22 -4.54
N SER A 99 -12.28 -12.54 -4.48
CA SER A 99 -13.00 -13.18 -3.36
C SER A 99 -12.27 -12.99 -2.03
N GLN A 100 -10.94 -13.18 -2.01
CA GLN A 100 -10.11 -12.93 -0.84
C GLN A 100 -10.15 -11.45 -0.39
N LEU A 101 -10.12 -10.51 -1.33
CA LEU A 101 -10.19 -9.09 -1.01
C LEU A 101 -11.55 -8.69 -0.41
N LEU A 102 -12.64 -9.26 -0.92
CA LEU A 102 -14.00 -8.99 -0.45
C LEU A 102 -14.28 -9.59 0.94
N SER A 103 -13.71 -10.76 1.26
CA SER A 103 -13.85 -11.35 2.59
C SER A 103 -13.21 -10.45 3.66
N LEU A 104 -12.01 -9.94 3.40
CA LEU A 104 -11.29 -9.04 4.32
C LEU A 104 -12.06 -7.75 4.63
N LYS A 105 -12.77 -7.19 3.65
CA LYS A 105 -13.59 -5.99 3.86
C LYS A 105 -14.88 -6.27 4.63
N SER A 106 -15.39 -7.48 4.56
CA SER A 106 -16.61 -7.89 5.27
C SER A 106 -16.35 -8.08 6.77
N ASP A 107 -15.13 -8.50 7.12
CA ASP A 107 -14.71 -8.70 8.51
C ASP A 107 -14.42 -7.39 9.27
N LYS A 108 -14.29 -6.26 8.57
CA LYS A 108 -14.06 -4.92 9.14
C LYS A 108 -15.33 -4.16 9.56
N LYS A 109 -16.50 -4.81 9.56
CA LYS A 109 -17.80 -4.18 9.84
C LYS A 109 -18.25 -4.31 11.28
#